data_AF-A0A818K751-F1
#
_entry.id   AF-A0A818K751-F1
#
_cell.length_a   1.000
_cell.length_b   1.000
_cell.length_c   1.000
_cell.angle_alpha   90.00
_cell.angle_beta   90.00
_cell.angle_gamma   90.00
#
_symmetry.space_group_name_H-M   'P 1'
#
loop_
_entity.id
_entity.type
_entity.pdbx_description
1 polymer ?
#
loop_
_entity_poly.entity_id
_entity_poly.type
_entity_poly.pdbx_seq_one_letter_code
_entity_poly.pdbx_strand_id
1 'polypeptide(L)'
;MKIAIEGCCHGELDRIYETIKQIETEQNIKIDLLLIGGDFQAIRNEHDLQSMAVPPKYRSMQDFWRYYSGEKRAPILTIFIGGNHESSNFLIELPYGGWVAPNIYYMGYGNVVNYNGLRIAGLSGIYKSHDYNSGHYELPPFDEKTIRSIYHIRSLDVFRIKQLQQGKIDIMLSHDWPRGIVWYGDTQRLLQRKQHFHNDIYTNQLGSEPLEEVLLRIQPKYWFSAHLHVKFAALVEHTNGQLTRFLALDKCIPGRDFLQILDIEPINPSPSPTNRLSLDPEWLCILTKTDHLLHVQRTNTFLPSISQTSFTPNENDYQKVQDDFSNTFEIPEMFEPTGPIYVPGRGNIPIDIEQLRKNNSQTELLCLMLGIRNPIDVILNRKTQSIQIDQTSSMDQTN
;
A
#
# COMPACT_ATOMS: atom_id res chain seq x y z
N MET A 1 -19.79 5.78 -6.14
CA MET A 1 -19.53 5.28 -4.77
C MET A 1 -19.04 6.41 -3.87
N LYS A 2 -19.37 6.39 -2.58
CA LYS A 2 -18.88 7.36 -1.59
C LYS A 2 -17.63 6.84 -0.90
N ILE A 3 -16.49 7.48 -1.16
CA ILE A 3 -15.19 7.07 -0.64
C ILE A 3 -14.67 8.13 0.32
N ALA A 4 -14.32 7.70 1.52
CA ALA A 4 -13.58 8.51 2.47
C ALA A 4 -12.08 8.45 2.15
N ILE A 5 -11.46 9.60 1.96
CA ILE A 5 -10.01 9.74 1.79
C ILE A 5 -9.45 10.37 3.06
N GLU A 6 -8.46 9.73 3.65
CA GLU A 6 -7.76 10.18 4.86
C GLU A 6 -6.27 10.38 4.58
N GLY A 7 -5.67 11.40 5.20
CA GLY A 7 -4.25 11.73 5.07
C GLY A 7 -3.33 10.80 5.85
N CYS A 8 -2.81 11.28 6.98
CA CYS A 8 -1.96 10.48 7.88
C CYS A 8 -2.72 10.08 9.15
N CYS A 9 -2.85 8.77 9.36
CA CYS A 9 -3.64 8.22 10.46
C CYS A 9 -2.99 8.40 11.84
N HIS A 10 -1.67 8.17 11.96
CA HIS A 10 -0.91 8.18 13.22
C HIS A 10 -1.53 7.33 14.34
N GLY A 11 -2.17 6.23 13.97
CA GLY A 11 -2.81 5.28 14.88
C GLY A 11 -4.16 5.73 15.46
N GLU A 12 -4.71 6.88 15.06
CA GLU A 12 -5.97 7.44 15.57
C GLU A 12 -7.22 6.83 14.89
N LEU A 13 -7.23 5.50 14.71
CA LEU A 13 -8.27 4.78 13.97
C LEU A 13 -9.66 4.99 14.56
N ASP A 14 -9.78 4.99 15.89
CA ASP A 14 -11.07 5.16 16.55
C ASP A 14 -11.69 6.51 16.16
N ARG A 15 -10.90 7.58 16.17
CA ARG A 15 -11.36 8.94 15.85
C ARG A 15 -11.73 9.09 14.38
N ILE A 16 -10.97 8.45 13.49
CA ILE A 16 -11.30 8.43 12.05
C ILE A 16 -12.65 7.74 11.84
N TYR A 17 -12.86 6.56 12.42
CA TYR A 17 -14.13 5.83 12.29
C TYR A 17 -15.31 6.55 12.96
N GLU A 18 -15.10 7.17 14.12
CA GLU A 18 -16.11 8.01 14.78
C GLU A 18 -16.51 9.20 13.91
N THR A 19 -15.54 9.88 13.28
CA THR A 19 -15.78 10.99 12.37
C THR A 19 -16.58 10.55 11.14
N ILE A 20 -16.21 9.42 10.53
CA ILE A 20 -16.95 8.82 9.41
C ILE A 20 -18.39 8.52 9.82
N LYS A 21 -18.60 7.89 10.97
CA LYS A 21 -19.95 7.57 11.49
C LYS A 21 -20.78 8.83 11.74
N GLN A 22 -20.17 9.88 12.28
CA GLN A 22 -20.84 11.16 12.48
C GLN A 22 -21.28 11.76 11.13
N ILE A 23 -20.41 11.77 10.12
CA ILE A 23 -20.73 12.25 8.77
C ILE A 23 -21.87 11.42 8.14
N GLU A 24 -21.81 10.08 8.22
CA GLU A 24 -22.88 9.20 7.74
C GLU A 24 -24.24 9.55 8.37
N THR A 25 -24.25 9.80 9.69
CA THR A 25 -25.45 10.12 10.45
C THR A 25 -26.00 11.51 10.10
N GLU A 26 -25.14 12.52 10.09
CA GLU A 26 -25.53 13.92 9.85
C GLU A 26 -26.01 14.15 8.42
N GLN A 27 -25.37 13.50 7.45
CA GLN A 27 -25.69 13.67 6.03
C GLN A 27 -26.66 12.61 5.51
N ASN A 28 -27.02 11.63 6.32
CA ASN A 28 -27.84 10.47 5.94
C ASN A 28 -27.29 9.77 4.68
N ILE A 29 -26.01 9.45 4.71
CA ILE A 29 -25.28 8.76 3.63
C ILE A 29 -24.63 7.49 4.17
N LYS A 30 -24.28 6.57 3.26
CA LYS A 30 -23.39 5.44 3.53
C LYS A 30 -22.06 5.69 2.81
N ILE A 31 -20.96 5.54 3.54
CA ILE A 31 -19.61 5.56 2.98
C ILE A 31 -19.23 4.10 2.72
N ASP A 32 -18.78 3.82 1.49
CA ASP A 32 -18.53 2.47 0.98
C ASP A 32 -17.12 1.97 1.32
N LEU A 33 -16.14 2.88 1.28
CA LEU A 33 -14.72 2.56 1.40
C LEU A 33 -13.95 3.69 2.11
N LEU A 34 -12.95 3.33 2.93
CA LEU A 34 -11.96 4.25 3.48
C LEU A 34 -10.58 3.97 2.87
N LEU A 35 -9.94 5.00 2.33
CA LEU A 35 -8.56 4.98 1.85
C LEU A 35 -7.68 5.86 2.76
N ILE A 36 -6.62 5.29 3.32
CA ILE A 36 -5.66 5.98 4.18
C ILE A 36 -4.32 6.15 3.45
N GLY A 37 -3.83 7.39 3.38
CA GLY A 37 -2.61 7.78 2.66
C GLY A 37 -1.29 7.41 3.37
N GLY A 38 -1.35 6.78 4.54
CA GLY A 38 -0.20 6.19 5.23
C GLY A 38 0.04 6.75 6.62
N ASP A 39 1.24 6.54 7.15
CA ASP A 39 1.55 6.69 8.58
C ASP A 39 0.46 6.00 9.43
N PHE A 40 0.10 4.78 9.03
CA PHE A 40 -1.02 4.03 9.58
C PHE A 40 -0.73 3.57 11.01
N GLN A 41 0.52 3.20 11.29
CA GLN A 41 0.98 2.70 12.59
C GLN A 41 0.23 1.44 13.03
N ALA A 42 0.36 0.36 12.25
CA ALA A 42 -0.22 -0.96 12.55
C ALA A 42 0.47 -1.67 13.74
N ILE A 43 0.49 -1.04 14.92
CA ILE A 43 1.21 -1.54 16.11
C ILE A 43 0.39 -2.63 16.81
N ARG A 44 0.90 -3.86 16.82
CA ARG A 44 0.24 -5.02 17.46
C ARG A 44 0.61 -5.14 18.94
N ASN A 45 1.84 -4.76 19.29
CA ASN A 45 2.44 -4.91 20.62
C ASN A 45 3.62 -3.94 20.84
N GLU A 46 4.22 -3.98 22.03
CA GLU A 46 5.33 -3.09 22.41
C GLU A 46 6.64 -3.32 21.63
N HIS A 47 6.85 -4.49 21.01
CA HIS A 47 8.01 -4.72 20.14
C HIS A 47 7.88 -4.01 18.81
N ASP A 48 6.66 -3.94 18.27
CA ASP A 48 6.38 -3.18 17.06
C ASP A 48 6.70 -1.67 17.25
N LEU A 49 6.56 -1.12 18.46
CA LEU A 49 7.00 0.26 18.74
C LEU A 49 8.50 0.45 18.51
N GLN A 50 9.32 -0.59 18.71
CA GLN A 50 10.77 -0.52 18.51
C GLN A 50 11.14 -0.50 17.02
N SER A 51 10.26 -0.97 16.14
CA SER A 51 10.45 -0.94 14.69
C SER A 51 10.04 0.38 14.04
N MET A 52 9.47 1.31 14.81
CA MET A 52 9.12 2.64 14.32
C MET A 52 10.31 3.59 14.29
N ALA A 53 10.52 4.26 13.15
CA ALA A 53 11.45 5.38 13.02
C ALA A 53 10.94 6.68 13.67
N VAL A 54 10.41 6.58 14.88
CA VAL A 54 9.89 7.67 15.71
C VAL A 54 10.72 7.77 16.99
N PRO A 55 11.08 8.96 17.49
CA PRO A 55 11.77 9.10 18.77
C PRO A 55 11.00 8.41 19.91
N PRO A 56 11.66 7.70 20.85
CA PRO A 56 10.99 6.89 21.86
C PRO A 56 9.88 7.59 22.66
N LYS A 57 10.08 8.88 23.00
CA LYS A 57 9.10 9.69 23.74
C LYS A 57 7.77 9.97 23.00
N TYR A 58 7.72 9.71 21.69
CA TYR A 58 6.52 9.93 20.86
C TYR A 58 5.88 8.61 20.41
N ARG A 59 6.41 7.46 20.83
CA ARG A 59 5.85 6.14 20.52
C ARG A 59 4.68 5.85 21.45
N SER A 60 3.57 5.39 20.89
CA SER A 60 2.35 5.01 21.62
C SER A 60 1.70 3.82 20.93
N MET A 61 1.08 2.92 21.71
CA MET A 61 0.33 1.77 21.19
C MET A 61 -0.88 2.18 20.33
N GLN A 62 -1.44 3.37 20.61
CA GLN A 62 -2.64 3.90 19.94
C GLN A 62 -3.76 2.84 19.83
N ASP A 63 -4.46 2.78 18.70
CA ASP A 63 -5.71 2.03 18.59
C ASP A 63 -5.58 0.65 17.93
N PHE A 64 -4.62 0.47 17.01
CA PHE A 64 -4.59 -0.66 16.08
C PHE A 64 -4.59 -2.04 16.76
N TRP A 65 -3.88 -2.20 17.87
CA TRP A 65 -3.80 -3.48 18.59
C TRP A 65 -5.18 -4.05 18.99
N ARG A 66 -6.19 -3.19 19.19
CA ARG A 66 -7.59 -3.61 19.47
C ARG A 66 -8.27 -4.21 18.24
N TYR A 67 -7.93 -3.74 17.05
CA TYR A 67 -8.41 -4.30 15.78
C TYR A 67 -7.67 -5.60 15.44
N TYR A 68 -6.36 -5.62 15.68
CA TYR A 68 -5.53 -6.80 15.48
C TYR A 68 -5.93 -7.97 16.39
N SER A 69 -6.26 -7.69 17.65
CA SER A 69 -6.67 -8.70 18.63
C SER A 69 -8.10 -9.22 18.45
N GLY A 70 -8.92 -8.54 17.65
CA GLY A 70 -10.35 -8.82 17.50
C GLY A 70 -11.24 -8.21 18.59
N GLU A 71 -10.70 -7.39 19.50
CA GLU A 71 -11.50 -6.58 20.44
C GLU A 71 -12.43 -5.62 19.68
N LYS A 72 -11.95 -5.08 18.55
CA LYS A 72 -12.71 -4.26 17.61
C LYS A 72 -12.63 -4.82 16.20
N ARG A 73 -13.63 -4.47 15.37
CA ARG A 73 -13.63 -4.70 13.93
C ARG A 73 -13.82 -3.36 13.22
N ALA A 74 -13.08 -3.12 12.14
CA ALA A 74 -13.24 -1.91 11.35
C ALA A 74 -14.68 -1.84 10.77
N PRO A 75 -15.42 -0.75 10.99
CA PRO A 75 -16.83 -0.65 10.59
C PRO A 75 -17.04 -0.44 9.09
N ILE A 76 -15.96 -0.14 8.37
CA ILE A 76 -15.91 0.11 6.93
C ILE A 76 -14.64 -0.53 6.37
N LEU A 77 -14.70 -1.07 5.15
CA LEU A 77 -13.51 -1.58 4.48
C LEU A 77 -12.46 -0.47 4.42
N THR A 78 -11.30 -0.74 5.00
CA THR A 78 -10.21 0.22 5.12
C THR A 78 -9.02 -0.29 4.34
N ILE A 79 -8.58 0.45 3.32
CA ILE A 79 -7.37 0.15 2.55
C ILE A 79 -6.34 1.23 2.87
N PHE A 80 -5.09 0.83 3.10
CA PHE A 80 -4.01 1.77 3.37
C PHE A 80 -2.70 1.38 2.67
N ILE A 81 -1.87 2.40 2.43
CA ILE A 81 -0.46 2.27 2.05
C ILE A 81 0.43 2.62 3.24
N GLY A 82 1.69 2.22 3.23
CA GLY A 82 2.65 2.59 4.27
C GLY A 82 3.18 4.02 4.09
N GLY A 83 3.42 4.72 5.20
CA GLY A 83 4.19 5.96 5.26
C GLY A 83 5.61 5.75 5.79
N ASN A 84 6.12 6.72 6.54
CA ASN A 84 7.44 6.66 7.19
C ASN A 84 7.38 6.41 8.71
N HIS A 85 6.20 6.47 9.31
CA HIS A 85 5.96 6.09 10.70
C HIS A 85 5.11 4.84 10.75
N GLU A 86 5.75 3.69 10.63
CA GLU A 86 5.06 2.41 10.53
C GLU A 86 5.60 1.36 11.50
N SER A 87 4.77 0.35 11.75
CA SER A 87 5.21 -0.93 12.28
C SER A 87 5.93 -1.73 11.19
N SER A 88 7.12 -1.28 10.79
CA SER A 88 7.81 -1.84 9.61
C SER A 88 8.12 -3.34 9.75
N ASN A 89 8.29 -3.84 10.97
CA ASN A 89 8.47 -5.28 11.22
C ASN A 89 7.20 -6.11 10.98
N PHE A 90 6.02 -5.51 11.04
CA PHE A 90 4.77 -6.18 10.70
C PHE A 90 4.47 -6.04 9.20
N LEU A 91 4.62 -4.81 8.66
CA LEU A 91 4.30 -4.56 7.25
C LEU A 91 5.25 -5.27 6.28
N ILE A 92 6.50 -5.55 6.67
CA ILE A 92 7.45 -6.32 5.87
C ILE A 92 6.94 -7.73 5.57
N GLU A 93 6.09 -8.31 6.45
CA GLU A 93 5.52 -9.65 6.28
C GLU A 93 4.55 -9.74 5.06
N LEU A 94 4.11 -8.58 4.55
CA LEU A 94 3.10 -8.44 3.49
C LEU A 94 3.60 -7.59 2.31
N PRO A 95 4.71 -7.95 1.64
CA PRO A 95 5.30 -7.14 0.57
C PRO A 95 4.35 -6.96 -0.62
N TYR A 96 3.46 -7.91 -0.86
CA TYR A 96 2.45 -7.89 -1.92
C TYR A 96 1.04 -7.51 -1.42
N GLY A 97 0.93 -7.04 -0.17
CA GLY A 97 -0.33 -6.67 0.48
C GLY A 97 -1.04 -7.85 1.16
N GLY A 98 -2.05 -7.51 1.97
CA GLY A 98 -2.84 -8.48 2.72
C GLY A 98 -3.64 -7.86 3.86
N TRP A 99 -4.52 -8.65 4.45
CA TRP A 99 -5.28 -8.27 5.64
C TRP A 99 -4.34 -8.18 6.84
N VAL A 100 -4.34 -7.02 7.52
CA VAL A 100 -3.59 -6.79 8.77
C VAL A 100 -4.49 -6.92 10.01
N ALA A 101 -5.80 -6.85 9.80
CA ALA A 101 -6.87 -7.11 10.74
C ALA A 101 -8.17 -7.33 9.93
N PRO A 102 -9.26 -7.86 10.53
CA PRO A 102 -10.52 -8.00 9.80
C PRO A 102 -11.01 -6.67 9.25
N ASN A 103 -11.27 -6.62 7.94
CA ASN A 103 -11.74 -5.44 7.21
C ASN A 103 -10.71 -4.28 7.08
N ILE A 104 -9.42 -4.55 7.34
CA ILE A 104 -8.30 -3.60 7.15
C ILE A 104 -7.23 -4.26 6.26
N TYR A 105 -7.01 -3.71 5.08
CA TYR A 105 -6.12 -4.24 4.05
C TYR A 105 -4.93 -3.31 3.80
N TYR A 106 -3.71 -3.85 3.90
CA TYR A 106 -2.48 -3.18 3.53
C TYR A 106 -2.14 -3.45 2.06
N MET A 107 -1.76 -2.41 1.32
CA MET A 107 -1.39 -2.52 -0.09
C MET A 107 -0.01 -3.15 -0.36
N GLY A 108 0.84 -3.38 0.64
CA GLY A 108 2.22 -3.83 0.37
C GLY A 108 3.12 -2.70 -0.14
N TYR A 109 4.28 -3.03 -0.70
CA TYR A 109 5.21 -2.02 -1.23
C TYR A 109 4.64 -1.29 -2.44
N GLY A 110 3.96 -2.04 -3.32
CA GLY A 110 3.11 -1.51 -4.38
C GLY A 110 2.11 -2.57 -4.80
N ASN A 111 0.88 -2.16 -5.17
CA ASN A 111 -0.19 -3.09 -5.54
C ASN A 111 -1.31 -2.39 -6.32
N VAL A 112 -2.14 -3.18 -7.01
CA VAL A 112 -3.43 -2.76 -7.54
C VAL A 112 -4.51 -3.74 -7.08
N VAL A 113 -5.56 -3.21 -6.48
CA VAL A 113 -6.73 -3.98 -6.04
C VAL A 113 -8.00 -3.40 -6.63
N ASN A 114 -9.01 -4.26 -6.74
CA ASN A 114 -10.29 -3.92 -7.33
C ASN A 114 -11.39 -3.93 -6.26
N TYR A 115 -12.24 -2.90 -6.28
CA TYR A 115 -13.41 -2.81 -5.40
C TYR A 115 -14.59 -2.22 -6.17
N ASN A 116 -15.62 -3.04 -6.41
CA ASN A 116 -16.84 -2.62 -7.14
C ASN A 116 -16.56 -1.93 -8.49
N GLY A 117 -15.54 -2.40 -9.21
CA GLY A 117 -15.11 -1.84 -10.51
C GLY A 117 -14.09 -0.71 -10.42
N LEU A 118 -13.81 -0.17 -9.23
CA LEU A 118 -12.69 0.76 -9.05
C LEU A 118 -11.37 -0.01 -9.08
N ARG A 119 -10.43 0.45 -9.88
CA ARG A 119 -9.03 0.01 -9.86
C ARG A 119 -8.21 0.97 -9.00
N ILE A 120 -7.73 0.48 -7.87
CA ILE A 120 -7.04 1.27 -6.85
C ILE A 120 -5.58 0.80 -6.81
N ALA A 121 -4.68 1.65 -7.30
CA ALA A 121 -3.25 1.46 -7.21
C ALA A 121 -2.69 2.16 -5.96
N GLY A 122 -1.64 1.59 -5.37
CA GLY A 122 -0.96 2.16 -4.22
C GLY A 122 0.54 1.93 -4.29
N LEU A 123 1.32 2.91 -3.82
CA LEU A 123 2.75 2.80 -3.61
C LEU A 123 3.10 3.31 -2.21
N SER A 124 3.68 2.43 -1.39
CA SER A 124 4.01 2.72 0.00
C SER A 124 5.38 3.39 0.13
N GLY A 125 5.52 4.20 1.18
CA GLY A 125 6.80 4.76 1.61
C GLY A 125 7.08 6.17 1.11
N ILE A 126 8.30 6.63 1.38
CA ILE A 126 8.81 7.95 0.98
C ILE A 126 10.06 7.83 0.10
N TYR A 127 10.34 8.84 -0.72
CA TYR A 127 11.48 8.80 -1.62
C TYR A 127 12.79 9.26 -0.95
N LYS A 128 13.83 8.43 -1.09
CA LYS A 128 15.23 8.80 -0.84
C LYS A 128 16.13 8.26 -1.95
N SER A 129 16.80 9.17 -2.64
CA SER A 129 17.63 8.86 -3.81
C SER A 129 18.73 7.82 -3.54
N HIS A 130 19.32 7.82 -2.34
CA HIS A 130 20.41 6.92 -1.98
C HIS A 130 19.98 5.45 -1.77
N ASP A 131 18.70 5.19 -1.48
CA ASP A 131 18.16 3.82 -1.33
C ASP A 131 17.33 3.38 -2.54
N TYR A 132 16.91 4.32 -3.40
CA TYR A 132 15.96 4.06 -4.49
C TYR A 132 16.37 2.91 -5.42
N ASN A 133 17.64 2.84 -5.81
CA ASN A 133 18.12 1.79 -6.72
C ASN A 133 18.56 0.50 -6.01
N SER A 134 18.41 0.41 -4.69
CA SER A 134 18.74 -0.82 -3.95
C SER A 134 17.57 -1.81 -3.96
N GLY A 135 17.82 -3.04 -3.50
CA GLY A 135 16.74 -3.97 -3.17
C GLY A 135 16.09 -3.66 -1.82
N HIS A 136 15.01 -4.37 -1.50
CA HIS A 136 14.57 -4.50 -0.11
C HIS A 136 15.42 -5.60 0.55
N TYR A 137 16.23 -5.25 1.53
CA TYR A 137 17.22 -6.13 2.17
C TYR A 137 17.10 -6.16 3.69
N GLU A 138 16.25 -5.29 4.23
CA GLU A 138 16.09 -5.05 5.64
C GLU A 138 15.38 -6.23 6.31
N LEU A 139 15.79 -6.57 7.53
CA LEU A 139 15.13 -7.56 8.37
C LEU A 139 15.14 -7.11 9.82
N PRO A 140 14.10 -7.40 10.60
CA PRO A 140 14.13 -7.18 12.04
C PRO A 140 15.15 -8.12 12.74
N PRO A 141 15.72 -7.73 13.89
CA PRO A 141 15.65 -6.39 14.48
C PRO A 141 16.40 -5.37 13.63
N PHE A 142 15.80 -4.18 13.45
CA PHE A 142 16.38 -3.12 12.64
C PHE A 142 17.45 -2.33 13.41
N ASP A 143 18.47 -1.88 12.69
CA ASP A 143 19.43 -0.89 13.17
C ASP A 143 18.97 0.53 12.78
N GLU A 144 19.75 1.55 13.15
CA GLU A 144 19.41 2.94 12.84
C GLU A 144 19.27 3.24 11.33
N LYS A 145 19.95 2.48 10.47
CA LYS A 145 19.87 2.66 9.02
C LYS A 145 18.70 1.89 8.44
N THR A 146 18.56 0.60 8.79
CA THR A 146 17.53 -0.28 8.23
C THR A 146 16.12 0.06 8.71
N ILE A 147 15.98 0.63 9.91
CA ILE A 147 14.68 1.15 10.39
C ILE A 147 14.17 2.31 9.52
N ARG A 148 15.08 3.00 8.81
CA ARG A 148 14.73 4.10 7.90
C ARG A 148 14.58 3.61 6.47
N SER A 149 15.52 2.81 6.00
CA SER A 149 15.52 2.37 4.60
C SER A 149 14.35 1.45 4.25
N ILE A 150 13.79 0.70 5.21
CA ILE A 150 12.66 -0.23 5.00
C ILE A 150 11.40 0.46 4.43
N TYR A 151 11.15 1.72 4.76
CA TYR A 151 9.99 2.46 4.23
C TYR A 151 10.36 3.39 3.07
N HIS A 152 11.58 3.34 2.55
CA HIS A 152 11.93 4.10 1.37
C HIS A 152 11.42 3.39 0.10
N ILE A 153 10.90 4.15 -0.86
CA ILE A 153 10.45 3.61 -2.16
C ILE A 153 11.64 2.99 -2.92
N ARG A 154 11.43 1.84 -3.57
CA ARG A 154 12.42 1.21 -4.45
C ARG A 154 12.05 1.33 -5.92
N SER A 155 13.07 1.31 -6.78
CA SER A 155 12.93 1.44 -8.23
C SER A 155 12.10 0.31 -8.83
N LEU A 156 12.15 -0.90 -8.27
CA LEU A 156 11.35 -2.04 -8.73
C LEU A 156 9.85 -1.82 -8.54
N ASP A 157 9.45 -1.29 -7.39
CA ASP A 157 8.03 -1.05 -7.08
C ASP A 157 7.46 0.02 -8.02
N VAL A 158 8.22 1.11 -8.25
CA VAL A 158 7.89 2.15 -9.23
C VAL A 158 7.86 1.59 -10.65
N PHE A 159 8.84 0.77 -11.02
CA PHE A 159 8.93 0.19 -12.35
C PHE A 159 7.72 -0.67 -12.68
N ARG A 160 7.26 -1.49 -11.74
CA ARG A 160 6.05 -2.32 -11.87
C ARG A 160 4.81 -1.46 -12.08
N ILE A 161 4.60 -0.42 -11.26
CA ILE A 161 3.46 0.49 -11.42
C ILE A 161 3.49 1.20 -12.79
N LYS A 162 4.66 1.59 -13.31
CA LYS A 162 4.79 2.21 -14.63
C LYS A 162 4.44 1.30 -15.81
N GLN A 163 4.26 -0.01 -15.59
CA GLN A 163 3.81 -0.96 -16.62
C GLN A 163 2.29 -0.97 -16.81
N LEU A 164 1.53 -0.41 -15.87
CA LEU A 164 0.08 -0.32 -15.94
C LEU A 164 -0.36 0.48 -17.18
N GLN A 165 -1.47 0.05 -17.76
CA GLN A 165 -2.09 0.76 -18.87
C GLN A 165 -2.46 2.20 -18.49
N GLN A 166 -2.00 3.12 -19.33
CA GLN A 166 -2.27 4.55 -19.20
C GLN A 166 -3.78 4.83 -19.24
N GLY A 167 -4.26 5.64 -18.30
CA GLY A 167 -5.64 6.09 -18.23
C GLY A 167 -6.64 5.01 -17.78
N LYS A 168 -6.17 3.88 -17.24
CA LYS A 168 -7.01 2.76 -16.79
C LYS A 168 -7.05 2.57 -15.27
N ILE A 169 -6.45 3.48 -14.50
CA ILE A 169 -6.46 3.47 -13.04
C ILE A 169 -7.39 4.57 -12.52
N ASP A 170 -8.32 4.20 -11.64
CA ASP A 170 -9.26 5.14 -11.03
C ASP A 170 -8.58 5.98 -9.96
N ILE A 171 -7.86 5.32 -9.05
CA ILE A 171 -7.25 5.94 -7.88
C ILE A 171 -5.81 5.47 -7.76
N MET A 172 -4.88 6.42 -7.61
CA MET A 172 -3.52 6.15 -7.17
C MET A 172 -3.29 6.74 -5.78
N LEU A 173 -2.77 5.93 -4.86
CA LEU A 173 -2.35 6.34 -3.51
C LEU A 173 -0.83 6.41 -3.43
N SER A 174 -0.31 7.48 -2.83
CA SER A 174 1.10 7.58 -2.44
C SER A 174 1.24 8.39 -1.15
N HIS A 175 2.17 8.04 -0.27
CA HIS A 175 2.34 8.81 0.97
C HIS A 175 2.94 10.19 0.66
N ASP A 176 4.11 10.18 0.00
CA ASP A 176 4.73 11.37 -0.57
C ASP A 176 3.91 11.96 -1.72
N TRP A 177 4.10 13.26 -1.97
CA TRP A 177 3.51 13.93 -3.12
C TRP A 177 4.36 13.69 -4.37
N PRO A 178 3.75 13.57 -5.56
CA PRO A 178 4.49 13.70 -6.82
C PRO A 178 5.23 15.03 -6.85
N ARG A 179 6.53 15.00 -7.18
CA ARG A 179 7.30 16.23 -7.31
C ARG A 179 6.67 17.15 -8.35
N GLY A 180 6.70 18.45 -8.10
CA GLY A 180 6.15 19.46 -9.01
C GLY A 180 4.62 19.61 -8.98
N ILE A 181 3.88 18.75 -8.26
CA ILE A 181 2.40 18.81 -8.21
C ILE A 181 1.85 20.16 -7.75
N VAL A 182 2.64 20.89 -6.96
CA VAL A 182 2.28 22.23 -6.47
C VAL A 182 1.97 23.20 -7.60
N TRP A 183 2.63 23.07 -8.76
CA TRP A 183 2.45 23.96 -9.91
C TRP A 183 1.10 23.76 -10.63
N TYR A 184 0.35 22.72 -10.28
CA TYR A 184 -0.98 22.43 -10.82
C TYR A 184 -2.11 22.89 -9.88
N GLY A 185 -1.78 23.63 -8.81
CA GLY A 185 -2.73 24.14 -7.83
C GLY A 185 -2.35 25.52 -7.32
N ASP A 186 -2.90 25.92 -6.16
CA ASP A 186 -2.66 27.24 -5.57
C ASP A 186 -1.38 27.26 -4.72
N THR A 187 -0.22 27.34 -5.39
CA THR A 187 1.11 27.41 -4.74
C THR A 187 1.22 28.59 -3.78
N GLN A 188 0.60 29.73 -4.11
CA GLN A 188 0.67 30.93 -3.27
C GLN A 188 -0.01 30.69 -1.93
N ARG A 189 -1.22 30.12 -1.93
CA ARG A 189 -1.91 29.74 -0.70
C ARG A 189 -1.17 28.66 0.09
N LEU A 190 -0.53 27.70 -0.60
CA LEU A 190 0.30 26.70 0.05
C LEU A 190 1.47 27.37 0.81
N LEU A 191 2.20 28.27 0.16
CA LEU A 191 3.33 28.99 0.74
C LEU A 191 2.91 29.94 1.87
N GLN A 192 1.71 30.50 1.83
CA GLN A 192 1.15 31.25 2.96
C GLN A 192 0.99 30.37 4.21
N ARG A 193 0.58 29.10 4.05
CA ARG A 193 0.43 28.14 5.17
C ARG A 193 1.75 27.47 5.57
N LYS A 194 2.65 27.24 4.62
CA LYS A 194 3.89 26.46 4.78
C LYS A 194 5.07 27.19 4.13
N GLN A 195 5.44 28.34 4.70
CA GLN A 195 6.50 29.21 4.17
C GLN A 195 7.84 28.50 3.95
N HIS A 196 8.17 27.52 4.78
CA HIS A 196 9.42 26.74 4.68
C HIS A 196 9.50 25.86 3.41
N PHE A 197 8.38 25.60 2.71
CA PHE A 197 8.41 24.89 1.43
C PHE A 197 8.97 25.73 0.29
N HIS A 198 9.15 27.04 0.47
CA HIS A 198 9.61 27.93 -0.60
C HIS A 198 10.87 27.42 -1.30
N ASN A 199 11.95 27.15 -0.55
CA ASN A 199 13.20 26.70 -1.14
C ASN A 199 13.03 25.37 -1.90
N ASP A 200 12.37 24.39 -1.30
CA ASP A 200 12.21 23.06 -1.89
C ASP A 200 11.33 23.10 -3.15
N ILE A 201 10.31 23.97 -3.18
CA ILE A 201 9.47 24.17 -4.38
C ILE A 201 10.29 24.77 -5.52
N TYR A 202 11.00 25.89 -5.28
CA TYR A 202 11.72 26.60 -6.34
C TYR A 202 13.01 25.92 -6.80
N THR A 203 13.56 25.01 -5.98
CA THR A 203 14.69 24.14 -6.37
C THR A 203 14.26 22.77 -6.89
N ASN A 204 12.96 22.53 -7.04
CA ASN A 204 12.38 21.28 -7.51
C ASN A 204 12.80 20.06 -6.67
N GLN A 205 12.73 20.19 -5.35
CA GLN A 205 13.03 19.15 -4.34
C GLN A 205 11.82 18.75 -3.50
N LEU A 206 10.72 19.52 -3.53
CA LEU A 206 9.50 19.15 -2.79
C LEU A 206 8.78 17.99 -3.49
N GLY A 207 8.68 16.86 -2.78
CA GLY A 207 8.00 15.65 -3.25
C GLY A 207 8.95 14.61 -3.83
N SER A 208 8.36 13.61 -4.47
CA SER A 208 9.03 12.42 -4.99
C SER A 208 9.12 12.46 -6.51
N GLU A 209 10.34 12.45 -7.04
CA GLU A 209 10.62 12.37 -8.48
C GLU A 209 10.07 11.08 -9.10
N PRO A 210 10.27 9.88 -8.52
CA PRO A 210 9.66 8.67 -9.08
C PRO A 210 8.13 8.71 -9.14
N LEU A 211 7.47 9.39 -8.20
CA LEU A 211 6.02 9.55 -8.21
C LEU A 211 5.54 10.54 -9.28
N GLU A 212 6.33 11.57 -9.60
CA GLU A 212 6.08 12.43 -10.77
C GLU A 212 6.09 11.61 -12.06
N GLU A 213 7.10 10.74 -12.24
CA GLU A 213 7.16 9.87 -13.40
C GLU A 213 5.95 8.93 -13.51
N VAL A 214 5.50 8.36 -12.38
CA VAL A 214 4.31 7.51 -12.34
C VAL A 214 3.07 8.31 -12.72
N LEU A 215 2.86 9.48 -12.13
CA LEU A 215 1.71 10.36 -12.40
C LEU A 215 1.58 10.67 -13.88
N LEU A 216 2.69 11.09 -14.51
CA LEU A 216 2.71 11.43 -15.94
C LEU A 216 2.55 10.20 -16.84
N ARG A 217 3.00 9.02 -16.40
CA ARG A 217 2.95 7.77 -17.16
C ARG A 217 1.58 7.11 -17.14
N ILE A 218 1.02 6.85 -15.97
CA ILE A 218 -0.22 6.04 -15.83
C ILE A 218 -1.48 6.89 -15.85
N GLN A 219 -1.37 8.19 -15.54
CA GLN A 219 -2.44 9.19 -15.67
C GLN A 219 -3.75 8.72 -15.00
N PRO A 220 -3.76 8.48 -13.67
CA PRO A 220 -4.93 7.98 -12.99
C PRO A 220 -6.03 9.07 -12.93
N LYS A 221 -7.30 8.69 -12.78
CA LYS A 221 -8.40 9.67 -12.65
C LYS A 221 -8.26 10.54 -11.38
N TYR A 222 -7.83 9.91 -10.29
CA TYR A 222 -7.54 10.55 -9.01
C TYR A 222 -6.16 10.16 -8.49
N TRP A 223 -5.50 11.10 -7.82
CA TRP A 223 -4.28 10.87 -7.07
C TRP A 223 -4.44 11.41 -5.65
N PHE A 224 -4.24 10.57 -4.64
CA PHE A 224 -4.33 10.97 -3.24
C PHE A 224 -2.99 10.82 -2.52
N SER A 225 -2.62 11.86 -1.75
CA SER A 225 -1.37 11.85 -0.97
C SER A 225 -1.50 12.42 0.44
N ALA A 226 -0.47 12.24 1.24
CA ALA A 226 -0.43 12.64 2.64
C ALA A 226 0.91 13.32 2.99
N HIS A 227 1.56 12.93 4.10
CA HIS A 227 2.91 13.29 4.54
C HIS A 227 3.16 14.76 4.92
N LEU A 228 2.85 15.71 4.04
CA LEU A 228 3.21 17.13 4.20
C LEU A 228 2.31 17.90 5.19
N HIS A 229 1.30 17.23 5.76
CA HIS A 229 0.40 17.77 6.79
C HIS A 229 -0.22 19.12 6.39
N VAL A 230 -0.82 19.14 5.20
CA VAL A 230 -1.55 20.27 4.64
C VAL A 230 -2.49 19.80 3.54
N LYS A 231 -3.73 20.27 3.59
CA LYS A 231 -4.65 20.06 2.46
C LYS A 231 -4.22 20.88 1.25
N PHE A 232 -4.11 20.20 0.11
CA PHE A 232 -3.80 20.80 -1.17
C PHE A 232 -4.53 20.07 -2.29
N ALA A 233 -5.11 20.82 -3.22
CA ALA A 233 -5.80 20.28 -4.38
C ALA A 233 -5.16 20.82 -5.65
N ALA A 234 -5.01 19.97 -6.65
CA ALA A 234 -4.41 20.31 -7.92
C ALA A 234 -5.15 19.61 -9.07
N LEU A 235 -5.09 20.18 -10.27
CA LEU A 235 -5.64 19.57 -11.47
C LEU A 235 -4.54 19.45 -12.52
N VAL A 236 -4.15 18.21 -12.81
CA VAL A 236 -3.11 17.91 -13.79
C VAL A 236 -3.78 17.62 -15.13
N GLU A 237 -3.53 18.48 -16.11
CA GLU A 237 -3.91 18.24 -17.50
C GLU A 237 -2.77 17.55 -18.24
N HIS A 238 -3.02 16.33 -18.69
CA HIS A 238 -2.07 15.54 -19.46
C HIS A 238 -2.10 15.95 -20.93
N THR A 239 -1.04 15.60 -21.66
CA THR A 239 -0.88 15.99 -23.08
C THR A 239 -1.97 15.46 -24.02
N ASN A 240 -2.68 14.40 -23.62
CA ASN A 240 -3.82 13.82 -24.33
C ASN A 240 -5.18 14.42 -23.91
N GLY A 241 -5.19 15.46 -23.07
CA GLY A 241 -6.40 16.08 -22.52
C GLY A 241 -7.02 15.33 -21.35
N GLN A 242 -6.45 14.20 -20.92
CA GLN A 242 -6.91 13.52 -19.71
C GLN A 242 -6.59 14.37 -18.47
N LEU A 243 -7.47 14.33 -17.47
CA LEU A 243 -7.29 15.06 -16.22
C LEU A 243 -7.06 14.10 -15.05
N THR A 244 -6.03 14.38 -14.25
CA THR A 244 -5.86 13.78 -12.91
C THR A 244 -6.21 14.80 -11.85
N ARG A 245 -7.14 14.44 -10.96
CA ARG A 245 -7.50 15.25 -9.78
C ARG A 245 -6.61 14.84 -8.62
N PHE A 246 -5.73 15.73 -8.18
CA PHE A 246 -4.87 15.52 -7.03
C PHE A 246 -5.51 16.10 -5.77
N LEU A 247 -5.45 15.34 -4.68
CA LEU A 247 -5.80 15.83 -3.35
C LEU A 247 -4.81 15.26 -2.32
N ALA A 248 -4.20 16.16 -1.56
CA ALA A 248 -3.49 15.81 -0.34
C ALA A 248 -4.25 16.28 0.90
N LEU A 249 -4.13 15.53 1.99
CA LEU A 249 -4.82 15.81 3.26
C LEU A 249 -3.83 15.88 4.43
N ASP A 250 -4.31 16.49 5.51
CA ASP A 250 -3.57 16.63 6.77
C ASP A 250 -3.68 15.34 7.62
N LYS A 251 -3.06 15.33 8.80
CA LYS A 251 -3.20 14.26 9.79
C LYS A 251 -4.40 14.46 10.71
N CYS A 252 -4.90 13.37 11.31
CA CYS A 252 -6.07 13.36 12.22
C CYS A 252 -5.85 14.20 13.50
N ILE A 253 -6.01 15.52 13.38
CA ILE A 253 -5.88 16.50 14.45
C ILE A 253 -7.08 17.44 14.41
N PRO A 254 -7.63 17.85 15.58
CA PRO A 254 -8.72 18.81 15.65
C PRO A 254 -8.48 20.08 14.81
N GLY A 255 -9.49 20.46 14.02
CA GLY A 255 -9.46 21.64 13.16
C GLY A 255 -8.57 21.53 11.91
N ARG A 256 -8.08 20.33 11.58
CA ARG A 256 -7.32 20.06 10.35
C ARG A 256 -8.16 19.34 9.31
N ASP A 257 -7.79 19.55 8.05
CA ASP A 257 -8.42 18.94 6.89
C ASP A 257 -7.87 17.53 6.64
N PHE A 258 -8.15 16.58 7.53
CA PHE A 258 -7.57 15.23 7.48
C PHE A 258 -8.42 14.19 6.74
N LEU A 259 -9.72 14.45 6.56
CA LEU A 259 -10.68 13.54 5.96
C LEU A 259 -11.51 14.28 4.91
N GLN A 260 -11.76 13.66 3.76
CA GLN A 260 -12.68 14.17 2.75
C GLN A 260 -13.48 13.04 2.11
N ILE A 261 -14.80 13.22 2.00
CA ILE A 261 -15.69 12.28 1.31
C ILE A 261 -15.84 12.71 -0.15
N LEU A 262 -15.66 11.77 -1.07
CA LEU A 262 -15.77 11.99 -2.51
C LEU A 262 -16.74 10.98 -3.14
N ASP A 263 -17.54 11.47 -4.09
CA ASP A 263 -18.31 10.62 -4.99
C ASP A 263 -17.42 10.23 -6.19
N ILE A 264 -17.01 8.96 -6.21
CA ILE A 264 -16.12 8.42 -7.25
C ILE A 264 -16.84 7.32 -8.02
N GLU A 265 -16.94 7.52 -9.32
CA GLU A 265 -17.44 6.54 -10.27
C GLU A 265 -16.27 5.83 -10.97
N PRO A 266 -16.30 4.49 -11.07
CA PRO A 266 -15.26 3.73 -11.76
C PRO A 266 -15.24 4.03 -13.27
N ILE A 267 -14.05 3.96 -13.87
CA ILE A 267 -13.86 4.06 -15.32
C ILE A 267 -14.62 2.95 -16.04
N ASN A 268 -14.57 1.73 -15.48
CA ASN A 268 -15.30 0.57 -15.97
C ASN A 268 -16.21 0.04 -14.86
N PRO A 269 -17.49 0.46 -14.82
CA PRO A 269 -18.43 0.00 -13.81
C PRO A 269 -18.60 -1.52 -13.82
N SER A 270 -18.57 -2.14 -12.63
CA SER A 270 -18.92 -3.56 -12.51
C SER A 270 -20.42 -3.73 -12.72
N PRO A 271 -20.88 -4.67 -13.57
CA PRO A 271 -22.30 -4.97 -13.73
C PRO A 271 -22.91 -5.64 -12.47
N SER A 272 -22.07 -6.13 -11.55
CA SER A 272 -22.48 -6.81 -10.33
C SER A 272 -21.49 -6.48 -9.21
N PRO A 273 -21.69 -5.37 -8.48
CA PRO A 273 -20.83 -5.00 -7.36
C PRO A 273 -21.00 -6.02 -6.21
N THR A 274 -19.90 -6.63 -5.78
CA THR A 274 -19.90 -7.63 -4.72
C THR A 274 -19.65 -7.04 -3.33
N ASN A 275 -19.22 -5.77 -3.26
CA ASN A 275 -18.69 -5.13 -2.06
C ASN A 275 -17.51 -5.89 -1.43
N ARG A 276 -16.78 -6.67 -2.25
CA ARG A 276 -15.59 -7.43 -1.87
C ARG A 276 -14.36 -6.87 -2.58
N LEU A 277 -13.22 -7.02 -1.92
CA LEU A 277 -11.93 -6.68 -2.50
C LEU A 277 -11.47 -7.84 -3.40
N SER A 278 -10.91 -7.53 -4.56
CA SER A 278 -10.31 -8.52 -5.46
C SER A 278 -8.93 -8.11 -5.93
N LEU A 279 -8.10 -9.10 -6.27
CA LEU A 279 -6.82 -8.91 -6.94
C LEU A 279 -7.05 -8.35 -8.35
N ASP A 280 -6.11 -7.54 -8.82
CA ASP A 280 -6.14 -7.01 -10.17
C ASP A 280 -5.37 -7.91 -11.16
N PRO A 281 -6.02 -8.47 -12.19
CA PRO A 281 -5.35 -9.39 -13.12
C PRO A 281 -4.16 -8.77 -13.88
N GLU A 282 -4.23 -7.49 -14.24
CA GLU A 282 -3.10 -6.81 -14.90
C GLU A 282 -1.90 -6.73 -13.96
N TRP A 283 -2.14 -6.39 -12.69
CA TRP A 283 -1.10 -6.36 -11.67
C TRP A 283 -0.47 -7.73 -11.40
N LEU A 284 -1.28 -8.79 -11.33
CA LEU A 284 -0.79 -10.17 -11.18
C LEU A 284 0.12 -10.56 -12.35
N CYS A 285 -0.26 -10.22 -13.59
CA CYS A 285 0.60 -10.42 -14.75
C CYS A 285 1.92 -9.65 -14.63
N ILE A 286 1.88 -8.38 -14.22
CA ILE A 286 3.07 -7.55 -14.03
C ILE A 286 4.00 -8.16 -12.98
N LEU A 287 3.46 -8.62 -11.84
CA LEU A 287 4.23 -9.30 -10.80
C LEU A 287 4.96 -10.52 -11.36
N THR A 288 4.25 -11.39 -12.06
CA THR A 288 4.82 -12.61 -12.68
C THR A 288 5.91 -12.28 -13.69
N LYS A 289 5.65 -11.34 -14.62
CA LYS A 289 6.60 -10.96 -15.67
C LYS A 289 7.85 -10.29 -15.12
N THR A 290 7.73 -9.57 -14.01
CA THR A 290 8.84 -8.84 -13.39
C THR A 290 9.46 -9.57 -12.22
N ASP A 291 9.05 -10.81 -11.91
CA ASP A 291 9.59 -11.57 -10.78
C ASP A 291 11.11 -11.66 -10.88
N HIS A 292 11.66 -12.03 -12.04
CA HIS A 292 13.11 -12.17 -12.28
C HIS A 292 13.92 -10.88 -11.99
N LEU A 293 13.28 -9.71 -11.94
CA LEU A 293 13.90 -8.42 -11.59
C LEU A 293 13.96 -8.18 -10.07
N LEU A 294 13.33 -9.02 -9.25
CA LEU A 294 13.40 -8.95 -7.79
C LEU A 294 14.86 -9.02 -7.33
N HIS A 295 15.28 -7.95 -6.67
CA HIS A 295 16.59 -7.77 -6.07
C HIS A 295 16.42 -7.45 -4.58
N VAL A 296 17.19 -8.12 -3.72
CA VAL A 296 17.05 -8.04 -2.26
C VAL A 296 18.36 -7.70 -1.54
N GLN A 297 19.29 -7.06 -2.25
CA GLN A 297 20.58 -6.65 -1.68
C GLN A 297 20.72 -5.13 -1.62
N ARG A 298 21.58 -4.66 -0.72
CA ARG A 298 21.97 -3.26 -0.60
C ARG A 298 23.01 -2.85 -1.65
N THR A 299 22.69 -3.11 -2.91
CA THR A 299 23.51 -2.74 -4.06
C THR A 299 22.62 -2.12 -5.12
N ASN A 300 23.16 -1.13 -5.84
CA ASN A 300 22.42 -0.47 -6.90
C ASN A 300 22.15 -1.47 -8.04
N THR A 301 20.88 -1.60 -8.40
CA THR A 301 20.40 -2.37 -9.53
C THR A 301 19.72 -1.42 -10.51
N PHE A 302 20.03 -1.60 -11.79
CA PHE A 302 19.42 -0.85 -12.87
C PHE A 302 18.41 -1.73 -13.59
N LEU A 303 17.18 -1.23 -13.67
CA LEU A 303 16.08 -1.93 -14.33
C LEU A 303 16.10 -1.64 -15.84
N PRO A 304 15.50 -2.53 -16.67
CA PRO A 304 15.37 -2.29 -18.09
C PRO A 304 14.69 -0.95 -18.39
N SER A 305 15.06 -0.31 -19.49
CA SER A 305 14.31 0.86 -19.95
C SER A 305 12.94 0.43 -20.47
N ILE A 306 11.87 1.08 -20.00
CA ILE A 306 10.49 0.84 -20.46
C ILE A 306 10.36 1.07 -21.97
N SER A 307 11.18 1.97 -22.55
CA SER A 307 11.21 2.20 -23.99
C SER A 307 11.80 1.05 -24.80
N GLN A 308 12.59 0.18 -24.17
CA GLN A 308 13.27 -0.95 -24.81
C GLN A 308 12.56 -2.28 -24.54
N THR A 309 11.95 -2.43 -23.37
CA THR A 309 11.28 -3.66 -22.95
C THR A 309 10.00 -3.31 -22.21
N SER A 310 8.86 -3.60 -22.83
CA SER A 310 7.56 -3.46 -22.18
C SER A 310 7.22 -4.74 -21.43
N PHE A 311 6.86 -4.61 -20.17
CA PHE A 311 6.28 -5.69 -19.37
C PHE A 311 4.76 -5.55 -19.28
N THR A 312 4.14 -4.74 -20.15
CA THR A 312 2.68 -4.69 -20.28
C THR A 312 2.15 -6.09 -20.63
N PRO A 313 1.17 -6.61 -19.88
CA PRO A 313 0.62 -7.94 -20.12
C PRO A 313 -0.03 -8.08 -21.51
N ASN A 314 0.18 -9.24 -22.14
CA ASN A 314 -0.52 -9.68 -23.35
C ASN A 314 -1.61 -10.72 -23.03
N GLU A 315 -2.36 -11.17 -24.03
CA GLU A 315 -3.47 -12.13 -23.87
C GLU A 315 -3.04 -13.45 -23.22
N ASN A 316 -1.86 -13.98 -23.55
CA ASN A 316 -1.35 -15.21 -22.93
C ASN A 316 -1.02 -15.02 -21.45
N ASP A 317 -0.50 -13.85 -21.08
CA ASP A 317 -0.23 -13.53 -19.66
C ASP A 317 -1.55 -13.52 -18.86
N TYR A 318 -2.59 -12.88 -19.41
CA TYR A 318 -3.93 -12.86 -18.78
C TYR A 318 -4.54 -14.25 -18.69
N GLN A 319 -4.45 -15.05 -19.76
CA GLN A 319 -4.99 -16.41 -19.75
C GLN A 319 -4.32 -17.25 -18.66
N LYS A 320 -2.99 -17.17 -18.53
CA LYS A 320 -2.26 -17.88 -17.48
C LYS A 320 -2.75 -17.49 -16.09
N VAL A 321 -2.86 -16.18 -15.80
CA VAL A 321 -3.36 -15.69 -14.51
C VAL A 321 -4.81 -16.10 -14.27
N GLN A 322 -5.65 -16.12 -15.31
CA GLN A 322 -7.03 -16.63 -15.19
C GLN A 322 -7.04 -18.12 -14.84
N ASP A 323 -6.17 -18.92 -15.45
CA ASP A 323 -6.06 -20.35 -15.16
C ASP A 323 -5.55 -20.59 -13.73
N ASP A 324 -4.47 -19.90 -13.33
CA ASP A 324 -3.85 -20.00 -11.99
C ASP A 324 -4.86 -19.65 -10.87
N PHE A 325 -5.80 -18.74 -11.13
CA PHE A 325 -6.82 -18.29 -10.18
C PHE A 325 -8.21 -18.89 -10.42
N SER A 326 -8.37 -19.79 -11.39
CA SER A 326 -9.69 -20.30 -11.82
C SER A 326 -10.70 -19.16 -12.05
N ASN A 327 -10.22 -18.05 -12.64
CA ASN A 327 -10.94 -16.81 -12.88
C ASN A 327 -11.61 -16.19 -11.63
N THR A 328 -11.12 -16.52 -10.44
CA THR A 328 -11.64 -16.04 -9.15
C THR A 328 -10.58 -15.20 -8.46
N PHE A 329 -10.77 -13.88 -8.47
CA PHE A 329 -9.81 -12.92 -7.93
C PHE A 329 -10.23 -12.33 -6.59
N GLU A 330 -11.39 -12.71 -6.03
CA GLU A 330 -11.81 -12.22 -4.72
C GLU A 330 -10.77 -12.56 -3.65
N ILE A 331 -10.40 -11.56 -2.85
CA ILE A 331 -9.47 -11.75 -1.73
C ILE A 331 -10.30 -12.21 -0.54
N PRO A 332 -10.14 -13.47 -0.08
CA PRO A 332 -10.91 -13.97 1.05
C PRO A 332 -10.46 -13.26 2.34
N GLU A 333 -11.38 -12.98 3.26
CA GLU A 333 -11.11 -12.36 4.57
C GLU A 333 -10.43 -13.37 5.54
N MET A 334 -9.22 -13.82 5.20
CA MET A 334 -8.43 -14.79 5.99
C MET A 334 -7.33 -14.10 6.80
N PHE A 335 -7.71 -13.21 7.72
CA PHE A 335 -6.75 -12.63 8.65
C PHE A 335 -6.40 -13.61 9.77
N GLU A 336 -5.10 -13.82 10.00
CA GLU A 336 -4.56 -14.58 11.12
C GLU A 336 -3.48 -13.76 11.86
N PRO A 337 -3.52 -13.69 13.20
CA PRO A 337 -2.46 -13.05 13.97
C PRO A 337 -1.10 -13.74 13.78
N THR A 338 -0.12 -13.01 13.23
CA THR A 338 1.27 -13.46 13.05
C THR A 338 2.22 -13.16 14.23
N GLY A 339 1.78 -12.39 15.23
CA GLY A 339 2.60 -11.95 16.36
C GLY A 339 1.77 -11.82 17.66
N PRO A 340 2.43 -11.59 18.80
CA PRO A 340 1.74 -11.51 20.08
C PRO A 340 0.84 -10.27 20.15
N ILE A 341 -0.29 -10.44 20.83
CA ILE A 341 -1.27 -9.39 21.08
C ILE A 341 -0.86 -8.58 22.32
N TYR A 342 -0.91 -7.25 22.20
CA TYR A 342 -0.75 -6.36 23.35
C TYR A 342 -1.81 -6.63 24.43
N VAL A 343 -1.37 -6.67 25.69
CA VAL A 343 -2.26 -6.74 26.85
C VAL A 343 -1.91 -5.60 27.79
N PRO A 344 -2.78 -4.59 27.96
CA PRO A 344 -2.51 -3.45 28.83
C PRO A 344 -2.10 -3.88 30.24
N GLY A 345 -1.03 -3.27 30.78
CA GLY A 345 -0.51 -3.56 32.11
C GLY A 345 0.30 -4.86 32.23
N ARG A 346 0.32 -5.70 31.19
CA ARG A 346 1.27 -6.81 31.06
C ARG A 346 2.53 -6.25 30.41
N GLY A 347 3.67 -6.31 31.12
CA GLY A 347 4.95 -5.86 30.56
C GLY A 347 5.35 -6.66 29.32
N ASN A 348 6.39 -6.19 28.62
CA ASN A 348 6.94 -6.80 27.42
C ASN A 348 7.02 -8.33 27.47
N ILE A 349 6.35 -9.00 26.53
CA ILE A 349 6.48 -10.44 26.31
C ILE A 349 7.76 -10.66 25.50
N PRO A 350 8.75 -11.44 25.95
CA PRO A 350 9.93 -11.73 25.15
C PRO A 350 9.55 -12.35 23.79
N ILE A 351 10.12 -11.84 22.71
CA ILE A 351 9.94 -12.38 21.35
C ILE A 351 11.28 -12.88 20.83
N ASP A 352 11.26 -14.06 20.21
CA ASP A 352 12.41 -14.62 19.52
C ASP A 352 12.61 -13.96 18.14
N ILE A 353 13.86 -13.76 17.74
CA ILE A 353 14.23 -13.22 16.43
C ILE A 353 13.63 -14.06 15.29
N GLU A 354 13.54 -15.39 15.45
CA GLU A 354 12.91 -16.24 14.44
C GLU A 354 11.42 -15.92 14.24
N GLN A 355 10.72 -15.57 15.32
CA GLN A 355 9.31 -15.16 15.23
C GLN A 355 9.14 -13.81 14.51
N LEU A 356 10.12 -12.90 14.63
CA LEU A 356 10.11 -11.62 13.91
C LEU A 356 10.38 -11.79 12.40
N ARG A 357 10.88 -12.94 11.96
CA ARG A 357 11.28 -13.22 10.57
C ARG A 357 10.41 -14.32 9.93
N LYS A 358 9.18 -14.46 10.42
CA LYS A 358 8.20 -15.41 9.88
C LYS A 358 7.54 -14.82 8.63
N ASN A 359 7.21 -15.68 7.68
CA ASN A 359 6.37 -15.30 6.56
C ASN A 359 4.91 -15.18 6.98
N ASN A 360 4.15 -14.37 6.25
CA ASN A 360 2.70 -14.34 6.34
C ASN A 360 2.09 -15.34 5.35
N SER A 361 1.12 -16.13 5.80
CA SER A 361 0.43 -17.14 4.98
C SER A 361 -0.23 -16.55 3.74
N GLN A 362 -0.70 -15.29 3.80
CA GLN A 362 -1.28 -14.59 2.65
C GLN A 362 -0.24 -14.33 1.55
N THR A 363 0.97 -13.91 1.93
CA THR A 363 2.06 -13.70 0.97
C THR A 363 2.56 -15.03 0.41
N GLU A 364 2.70 -16.06 1.25
CA GLU A 364 3.10 -17.39 0.81
C GLU A 364 2.11 -17.97 -0.21
N LEU A 365 0.81 -17.87 0.08
CA LEU A 365 -0.24 -18.35 -0.82
C LEU A 365 -0.20 -17.63 -2.17
N LEU A 366 -0.09 -16.30 -2.17
CA LEU A 366 -0.03 -15.53 -3.41
C LEU A 366 1.22 -15.90 -4.24
N CYS A 367 2.39 -16.01 -3.58
CA CYS A 367 3.63 -16.39 -4.24
C CYS A 367 3.52 -17.79 -4.87
N LEU A 368 2.92 -18.73 -4.13
CA LEU A 368 2.70 -20.09 -4.57
C LEU A 368 1.77 -20.15 -5.79
N MET A 369 0.64 -19.42 -5.75
CA MET A 369 -0.34 -19.39 -6.84
C MET A 369 0.23 -18.78 -8.13
N LEU A 370 1.01 -17.70 -8.02
CA LEU A 370 1.61 -17.04 -9.19
C LEU A 370 2.92 -17.71 -9.67
N GLY A 371 3.52 -18.57 -8.84
CA GLY A 371 4.87 -19.09 -9.07
C GLY A 371 5.96 -18.01 -9.02
N ILE A 372 5.82 -17.02 -8.14
CA ILE A 372 6.79 -15.92 -7.95
C ILE A 372 7.56 -16.07 -6.63
N ARG A 373 8.64 -15.31 -6.47
CA ARG A 373 9.50 -15.37 -5.28
C ARG A 373 8.93 -14.52 -4.15
N ASN A 374 8.96 -15.07 -2.94
CA ASN A 374 8.74 -14.31 -1.71
C ASN A 374 10.03 -13.55 -1.35
N PRO A 375 10.01 -12.20 -1.27
CA PRO A 375 11.19 -11.40 -0.93
C PRO A 375 11.86 -11.80 0.38
N ILE A 376 11.08 -12.12 1.43
CA ILE A 376 11.65 -12.53 2.73
C ILE A 376 12.42 -13.85 2.60
N ASP A 377 11.86 -14.82 1.86
CA ASP A 377 12.53 -16.10 1.65
C ASP A 377 13.83 -15.94 0.86
N VAL A 378 13.85 -15.02 -0.12
CA VAL A 378 15.07 -14.72 -0.89
C VAL A 378 16.13 -14.08 0.02
N ILE A 379 15.76 -13.12 0.88
CA ILE A 379 16.71 -12.51 1.83
C ILE A 379 17.28 -13.56 2.80
N LEU A 380 16.42 -14.45 3.29
CA LEU A 380 16.78 -15.48 4.28
C LEU A 380 17.38 -16.74 3.66
N ASN A 381 17.53 -16.80 2.33
CA ASN A 381 17.97 -17.98 1.58
C ASN A 381 17.15 -19.25 1.91
N ARG A 382 15.84 -19.10 2.11
CA ARG A 382 14.90 -20.22 2.31
C ARG A 382 14.53 -20.83 0.95
N LYS A 383 14.35 -22.15 0.89
CA LYS A 383 13.87 -22.82 -0.33
C LYS A 383 12.40 -22.44 -0.56
N THR A 384 12.09 -21.93 -1.76
CA THR A 384 10.70 -21.76 -2.19
C THR A 384 10.00 -23.11 -2.16
N GLN A 385 8.87 -23.20 -1.44
CA GLN A 385 8.06 -24.41 -1.46
C GLN A 385 7.44 -24.56 -2.86
N SER A 386 7.81 -25.62 -3.59
CA SER A 386 7.13 -26.01 -4.82
C SER A 386 5.99 -26.96 -4.48
N ILE A 387 4.82 -26.78 -5.10
CA ILE A 387 3.75 -27.79 -5.04
C ILE A 387 4.25 -29.04 -5.77
N GLN A 388 4.57 -30.11 -5.03
CA GLN A 388 4.53 -31.45 -5.59
C GLN A 388 3.06 -31.88 -5.57
N ILE A 389 2.39 -31.77 -6.71
CA ILE A 389 1.10 -32.41 -6.90
C ILE A 389 1.42 -33.90 -7.10
N ASP A 390 1.32 -34.69 -6.04
CA ASP A 390 1.33 -36.14 -6.16
C ASP A 390 0.08 -36.55 -6.96
N GLN A 391 0.28 -36.84 -8.25
CA GLN A 391 -0.71 -37.49 -9.10
C GLN A 391 -0.81 -38.97 -8.70
N THR A 392 -1.33 -39.27 -7.50
CA THR A 392 -1.70 -40.63 -7.12
C THR A 392 -2.96 -40.66 -6.26
N SER A 393 -4.12 -40.39 -6.87
CA SER A 393 -5.39 -40.95 -6.39
C SER A 393 -6.47 -40.92 -7.49
N SER A 394 -6.30 -41.74 -8.53
CA SER A 394 -7.44 -42.22 -9.33
C SER A 394 -7.11 -43.54 -10.00
N MET A 395 -6.95 -44.59 -9.21
CA MET A 395 -7.28 -45.94 -9.63
C MET A 395 -8.04 -46.61 -8.49
N ASP A 396 -9.09 -47.32 -8.89
CA ASP A 396 -9.88 -48.29 -8.15
C ASP A 396 -10.96 -47.75 -7.21
N GLN A 397 -12.16 -47.60 -7.79
CA GLN A 397 -13.34 -48.35 -7.34
C GLN A 397 -14.47 -48.28 -8.37
N THR A 398 -14.52 -49.26 -9.28
CA THR A 398 -15.77 -49.75 -9.87
C THR A 398 -15.69 -51.27 -10.00
N ASN A 399 -16.77 -51.91 -9.55
CA ASN A 399 -17.05 -53.34 -9.44
C ASN A 399 -16.61 -54.23 -10.60
#